data_AF-A0A1I0K720-F1
#
_entry.id   AF-A0A1I0K720-F1
#
_cell.length_a   1.000
_cell.length_b   1.000
_cell.length_c   1.000
_cell.angle_alpha   90.00
_cell.angle_beta   90.00
_cell.angle_gamma   90.00
#
_symmetry.space_group_name_H-M   'P 1'
#
loop_
_entity.id
_entity.type
_entity.pdbx_description
1 polymer ?
#
loop_
_entity_poly.entity_id
_entity_poly.type
_entity_poly.pdbx_seq_one_letter_code
_entity_poly.pdbx_strand_id
1 'polypeptide(L)'
;MVRQVMPSFASQKNVIILCDSWYAKKNLACIVDEYPNLDLICNARADSVIYDLAPQPTGRRGRPAKHGERLSIKEDFTLSAEKIGDYYMGVRWVLTNIFGQREIPAYSYKRHAG
;
A
#
# COMPACT_ATOMS: atom_id res chain seq x y z
N MET A 1 -10.80 -12.85 -14.30
CA MET A 1 -10.13 -11.79 -15.07
C MET A 1 -8.61 -11.89 -15.00
N VAL A 2 -7.92 -11.42 -13.96
CA VAL A 2 -6.42 -11.39 -13.93
C VAL A 2 -5.80 -12.76 -14.28
N ARG A 3 -6.21 -13.85 -13.62
CA ARG A 3 -5.71 -15.21 -13.92
C ARG A 3 -5.92 -15.67 -15.36
N GLN A 4 -6.94 -15.16 -16.04
CA GLN A 4 -7.22 -15.49 -17.45
C GLN A 4 -6.31 -14.73 -18.41
N VAL A 5 -5.86 -13.53 -18.02
CA VAL A 5 -5.07 -12.64 -18.90
C VAL A 5 -3.57 -12.78 -18.65
N MET A 6 -3.15 -13.10 -17.42
CA MET A 6 -1.72 -13.25 -17.08
C MET A 6 -0.93 -14.22 -17.97
N PRO A 7 -1.47 -15.35 -18.47
CA PRO A 7 -0.75 -16.20 -19.41
C PRO A 7 -0.29 -15.45 -20.68
N SER A 8 -1.06 -14.47 -21.16
CA SER A 8 -0.68 -13.64 -22.32
C SER A 8 0.48 -12.68 -22.03
N PHE A 9 0.78 -12.43 -20.76
CA PHE A 9 1.89 -11.57 -20.32
C PHE A 9 3.09 -12.36 -19.77
N ALA A 10 3.14 -13.68 -19.97
CA ALA A 10 4.22 -14.52 -19.45
C ALA A 10 5.62 -14.12 -19.96
N SER A 11 5.70 -13.52 -21.16
CA SER A 11 6.96 -13.01 -21.72
C SER A 11 7.33 -11.59 -21.27
N GLN A 12 6.43 -10.89 -20.58
CA GLN A 12 6.69 -9.53 -20.09
C GLN A 12 7.51 -9.58 -18.81
N LYS A 13 8.52 -8.71 -18.74
CA LYS A 13 9.41 -8.63 -17.57
C LYS A 13 8.65 -8.23 -16.30
N ASN A 14 7.84 -7.16 -16.39
CA ASN A 14 7.04 -6.62 -15.30
C ASN A 14 5.65 -6.26 -15.82
N VAL A 15 4.63 -6.61 -15.06
CA VAL A 15 3.21 -6.30 -15.31
C VAL A 15 2.68 -5.62 -14.06
N ILE A 16 2.02 -4.48 -14.20
CA ILE A 16 1.45 -3.76 -13.06
C ILE A 16 -0.06 -3.64 -13.26
N ILE A 17 -0.83 -4.10 -12.28
CA ILE A 17 -2.24 -3.78 -12.19
C ILE A 17 -2.36 -2.38 -11.61
N LEU A 18 -3.03 -1.49 -12.34
CA LEU A 18 -3.45 -0.19 -11.84
C LEU A 18 -4.96 -0.20 -11.66
N CYS A 19 -5.44 0.07 -10.44
CA CYS A 19 -6.87 0.15 -10.19
C CYS A 19 -7.23 1.22 -9.16
N ASP A 20 -8.48 1.68 -9.22
CA ASP A 20 -9.03 2.55 -8.19
C ASP A 20 -9.24 1.81 -6.85
N SER A 21 -9.77 2.56 -5.88
CA SER A 21 -9.99 2.07 -4.52
C SER A 21 -11.21 1.13 -4.36
N TRP A 22 -12.03 0.97 -5.39
CA TRP A 22 -13.14 0.01 -5.42
C TRP A 22 -12.63 -1.43 -5.47
N TYR A 23 -11.49 -1.63 -6.14
CA TYR A 23 -10.89 -2.94 -6.37
C TYR A 23 -9.79 -3.31 -5.37
N ALA A 24 -9.31 -2.35 -4.56
CA ALA A 24 -8.30 -2.55 -3.52
C ALA A 24 -8.82 -3.44 -2.37
N LYS A 25 -8.92 -4.75 -2.63
CA LYS A 25 -9.43 -5.78 -1.72
C LYS A 25 -8.42 -6.90 -1.60
N LYS A 26 -8.46 -7.60 -0.46
CA LYS A 26 -7.54 -8.69 -0.14
C LYS A 26 -7.40 -9.74 -1.25
N ASN A 27 -8.51 -10.13 -1.88
CA ASN A 27 -8.50 -11.14 -2.95
C ASN A 27 -7.78 -10.66 -4.23
N LEU A 28 -7.74 -9.35 -4.49
CA LEU A 28 -6.93 -8.80 -5.56
C LEU A 28 -5.49 -8.61 -5.10
N ALA A 29 -5.27 -8.12 -3.88
CA ALA A 29 -3.95 -7.92 -3.31
C ALA A 29 -3.12 -9.20 -3.23
N CYS A 30 -3.72 -10.36 -2.97
CA CYS A 30 -3.02 -11.65 -2.93
C CYS A 30 -2.71 -12.23 -4.33
N ILE A 31 -3.26 -11.68 -5.41
CA ILE A 31 -3.04 -12.26 -6.75
C ILE A 31 -1.62 -12.07 -7.25
N VAL A 32 -0.93 -11.03 -6.74
CA VAL A 32 0.48 -10.76 -7.06
C VAL A 32 1.40 -11.89 -6.59
N ASP A 33 0.96 -12.67 -5.60
CA ASP A 33 1.74 -13.81 -5.08
C ASP A 33 1.73 -15.01 -6.02
N GLU A 34 0.80 -15.03 -6.98
CA GLU A 34 0.65 -16.13 -7.95
C GLU A 34 1.55 -15.94 -9.19
N TYR A 35 2.03 -14.73 -9.43
CA TYR A 35 2.76 -14.39 -10.65
C TYR A 35 4.00 -13.53 -10.31
N PRO A 36 5.22 -14.06 -10.50
CA PRO A 36 6.45 -13.37 -10.06
C PRO A 36 6.76 -12.07 -10.83
N ASN A 37 6.10 -11.86 -11.98
CA ASN A 37 6.23 -10.65 -12.78
C ASN A 37 5.06 -9.68 -12.61
N LEU A 38 4.19 -9.88 -11.62
CA LEU A 38 2.98 -9.08 -11.41
C LEU A 38 3.05 -8.26 -10.12
N ASP A 39 2.83 -6.96 -10.24
CA ASP A 39 2.69 -6.02 -9.14
C ASP A 39 1.33 -5.29 -9.17
N LEU A 40 1.00 -4.62 -8.07
CA LEU A 40 -0.27 -3.88 -7.90
C LEU A 40 -0.01 -2.48 -7.36
N ILE A 41 -0.55 -1.48 -8.06
CA ILE A 41 -0.71 -0.11 -7.56
C ILE A 41 -2.20 0.17 -7.48
N CYS A 42 -2.69 0.53 -6.30
CA CYS A 42 -4.09 0.84 -6.10
C CYS A 42 -4.29 2.01 -5.14
N ASN A 43 -5.37 2.75 -5.36
CA ASN A 43 -5.78 3.78 -4.42
C ASN A 43 -6.37 3.13 -3.15
N ALA A 44 -6.05 3.68 -1.98
CA ALA A 44 -6.78 3.36 -0.76
C ALA A 44 -8.05 4.23 -0.66
N ARG A 45 -9.12 3.68 -0.08
CA ARG A 45 -10.28 4.51 0.27
C ARG A 45 -9.93 5.38 1.47
N ALA A 46 -10.57 6.55 1.60
CA ALA A 46 -10.34 7.45 2.73
C ALA A 46 -10.71 6.84 4.10
N ASP A 47 -11.61 5.84 4.12
CA ASP A 47 -12.02 5.09 5.30
C ASP A 47 -11.15 3.85 5.57
N SER A 48 -10.16 3.55 4.72
CA SER A 48 -9.24 2.44 4.93
C SER A 48 -8.31 2.73 6.09
N VAL A 49 -8.23 1.79 7.04
CA VAL A 49 -7.32 1.91 8.17
C VAL A 49 -5.90 1.56 7.72
N ILE A 50 -4.97 2.45 8.05
CA ILE A 50 -3.54 2.30 7.81
C ILE A 50 -2.85 2.36 9.17
N TYR A 51 -1.86 1.51 9.38
CA TYR A 51 -1.09 1.41 10.61
C TYR A 51 0.40 1.59 10.32
N ASP A 52 1.12 2.02 11.35
CA ASP A 52 2.57 1.93 11.37
C ASP A 52 3.04 0.46 11.44
N LEU A 53 4.33 0.25 11.20
CA LEU A 53 4.94 -1.07 11.27
C LEU A 53 4.81 -1.68 12.68
N ALA A 54 4.88 -3.00 12.76
CA ALA A 54 4.81 -3.69 14.04
C ALA A 54 5.97 -3.25 14.95
N PRO A 55 5.71 -2.94 16.24
CA PRO A 55 6.77 -2.54 17.15
C PRO A 55 7.75 -3.69 17.40
N GLN A 56 8.99 -3.36 17.74
CA GLN A 56 9.97 -4.38 18.09
C GLN A 56 9.51 -5.19 19.32
N PRO A 57 9.75 -6.51 19.34
CA PRO A 57 9.44 -7.33 20.51
C PRO A 57 10.14 -6.80 21.77
N THR A 58 9.39 -6.59 22.85
CA THR A 58 9.92 -6.04 24.10
C THR A 58 10.51 -7.09 25.04
N GLY A 59 10.52 -8.37 24.64
CA GLY A 59 10.93 -9.50 25.48
C GLY A 59 9.96 -9.83 26.63
N ARG A 60 8.89 -9.05 26.82
CA ARG A 60 7.87 -9.29 27.85
C ARG A 60 6.93 -10.43 27.43
N ARG A 61 6.46 -11.20 28.43
CA ARG A 61 5.51 -12.29 28.22
C ARG A 61 4.16 -11.73 27.72
N GLY A 62 3.68 -12.22 26.57
CA GLY A 62 2.42 -11.81 25.97
C GLY A 62 2.40 -12.04 24.45
N ARG A 63 1.25 -11.80 23.82
CA ARG A 63 1.14 -11.83 22.35
C ARG A 63 1.74 -10.52 21.79
N PRO A 64 2.73 -10.59 20.89
CA PRO A 64 3.26 -9.39 20.25
C PRO A 64 2.17 -8.62 19.49
N ALA A 65 2.27 -7.29 19.49
CA ALA A 65 1.40 -6.45 18.69
C ALA A 65 1.65 -6.71 17.20
N LYS A 66 0.56 -6.78 16.41
CA LYS A 66 0.64 -7.04 14.98
C LYS A 66 0.88 -5.79 14.14
N HIS A 67 0.47 -4.64 14.65
CA HIS A 67 0.59 -3.34 13.99
C HIS A 67 1.06 -2.30 15.00
N GLY A 68 1.65 -1.22 14.52
CA GLY A 68 1.89 -0.01 15.31
C GLY A 68 0.64 0.86 15.40
N GLU A 69 0.84 2.15 15.67
CA GLU A 69 -0.23 3.13 15.81
C GLU A 69 -1.04 3.30 14.50
N ARG A 70 -2.31 3.69 14.64
CA ARG A 70 -3.13 4.05 13.49
C ARG A 70 -2.66 5.39 12.91
N LEU A 71 -2.47 5.44 11.60
CA LEU A 71 -1.95 6.61 10.90
C LEU A 71 -3.07 7.47 10.28
N SER A 72 -2.88 8.78 10.35
CA SER A 72 -3.61 9.83 9.64
C SER A 72 -2.93 10.12 8.31
N ILE A 73 -3.68 9.96 7.21
CA ILE A 73 -3.19 10.28 5.85
C ILE A 73 -2.79 11.76 5.72
N LYS A 74 -3.39 12.63 6.53
CA LYS A 74 -3.17 14.08 6.48
C LYS A 74 -1.96 14.56 7.27
N GLU A 75 -1.66 13.88 8.38
CA GLU A 75 -0.72 14.39 9.40
C GLU A 75 0.55 13.54 9.49
N ASP A 76 0.45 12.22 9.26
CA ASP A 76 1.53 11.28 9.54
C ASP A 76 2.42 10.96 8.33
N PHE A 77 2.21 11.66 7.22
CA PHE A 77 3.03 11.53 6.01
C PHE A 77 3.92 12.77 5.86
N THR A 78 5.22 12.59 5.98
CA THR A 78 6.21 13.63 5.67
C THR A 78 6.19 13.90 4.17
N LEU A 79 5.81 15.12 3.79
CA LEU A 79 5.72 15.54 2.41
C LEU A 79 7.09 15.98 1.88
N SER A 80 7.30 15.79 0.57
CA SER A 80 8.45 16.28 -0.16
C SER A 80 8.56 17.80 -0.07
N ALA A 81 9.79 18.32 -0.07
CA ALA A 81 10.04 19.76 -0.15
C ALA A 81 9.70 20.32 -1.54
N GLU A 82 10.01 19.54 -2.58
CA GLU A 82 9.71 19.87 -3.97
C GLU A 82 8.38 19.28 -4.42
N LYS A 83 7.75 19.93 -5.39
CA LYS A 83 6.52 19.44 -6.02
C LYS A 83 6.84 18.61 -7.26
N ILE A 84 5.99 17.62 -7.50
CA ILE A 84 5.86 16.96 -8.81
C ILE A 84 4.56 17.46 -9.43
N GLY A 85 4.67 18.34 -10.43
CA GLY A 85 3.54 19.11 -10.92
C GLY A 85 2.97 20.01 -9.81
N ASP A 86 1.67 19.86 -9.51
CA ASP A 86 0.97 20.65 -8.49
C ASP A 86 0.96 20.00 -7.09
N TYR A 87 1.58 18.83 -6.93
CA TYR A 87 1.42 18.00 -5.74
C TYR A 87 2.73 17.85 -4.97
N TYR A 88 2.63 17.95 -3.65
CA TYR A 88 3.61 17.39 -2.73
C TYR A 88 3.33 15.91 -2.52
N MET A 89 4.39 15.11 -2.39
CA MET A 89 4.30 13.67 -2.24
C MET A 89 4.92 13.23 -0.91
N GLY A 90 4.23 12.40 -0.15
CA GLY A 90 4.78 11.69 1.00
C GLY A 90 4.78 10.19 0.75
N VAL A 91 5.81 9.49 1.24
CA VAL A 91 5.91 8.03 1.18
C VAL A 91 6.18 7.49 2.57
N ARG A 92 5.45 6.45 2.97
CA ARG A 92 5.66 5.77 4.25
C ARG A 92 5.42 4.27 4.10
N TRP A 93 6.25 3.46 4.74
CA TRP A 93 5.99 2.02 4.89
C TRP A 93 4.92 1.79 5.94
N VAL A 94 3.89 1.02 5.60
CA VAL A 94 2.69 0.85 6.41
C VAL A 94 2.15 -0.56 6.39
N LEU A 95 1.28 -0.87 7.35
CA LEU A 95 0.42 -2.05 7.37
C LEU A 95 -1.03 -1.64 7.12
N THR A 96 -1.79 -2.47 6.40
CA THR A 96 -3.22 -2.26 6.14
C THR A 96 -3.95 -3.58 6.03
N ASN A 97 -5.22 -3.59 6.43
CA ASN A 97 -6.07 -4.76 6.35
C ASN A 97 -6.22 -5.30 4.91
N ILE A 98 -6.03 -4.46 3.90
CA ILE A 98 -6.11 -4.85 2.48
C ILE A 98 -4.99 -5.84 2.13
N PHE A 99 -3.77 -5.59 2.63
CA PHE A 99 -2.57 -6.36 2.32
C PHE A 99 -2.13 -7.30 3.47
N GLY A 100 -2.97 -7.45 4.50
CA GLY A 100 -2.72 -8.35 5.61
C GLY A 100 -1.50 -7.93 6.43
N GLN A 101 -0.48 -8.79 6.48
CA GLN A 101 0.77 -8.53 7.22
C GLN A 101 1.90 -7.99 6.33
N ARG A 102 1.62 -7.72 5.05
CA ARG A 102 2.63 -7.18 4.15
C ARG A 102 2.85 -5.70 4.46
N GLU A 103 4.10 -5.37 4.76
CA GLU A 103 4.55 -3.98 4.79
C GLU A 103 4.59 -3.47 3.34
N ILE A 104 3.89 -2.38 3.08
CA ILE A 104 3.81 -1.78 1.74
C ILE A 104 4.16 -0.29 1.78
N PRO A 105 4.74 0.26 0.70
CA PRO A 105 4.85 1.70 0.55
C PRO A 105 3.45 2.28 0.26
N ALA A 106 2.99 3.19 1.11
CA ALA A 106 1.84 4.04 0.85
C ALA A 106 2.31 5.42 0.38
N TYR A 107 1.65 5.93 -0.66
CA TYR A 107 1.92 7.24 -1.24
C TYR A 107 0.75 8.18 -0.91
N SER A 108 1.06 9.33 -0.35
CA SER A 108 0.09 10.41 -0.09
C SER A 108 0.43 11.60 -0.97
N TYR A 109 -0.59 12.17 -1.60
CA TYR A 109 -0.44 13.34 -2.47
C TYR A 109 -1.27 14.49 -1.92
N LYS A 110 -0.65 15.64 -1.73
CA LYS A 110 -1.31 16.86 -1.27
C LYS A 110 -1.12 17.97 -2.28
N ARG A 111 -2.21 18.46 -2.85
CA ARG A 111 -2.21 19.67 -3.66
C ARG A 111 -2.10 20.89 -2.74
N HIS A 112 -1.30 21.88 -3.11
CA HIS A 112 -1.36 23.17 -2.42
C HIS A 112 -2.72 23.81 -2.74
N ALA A 113 -3.60 23.95 -1.74
CA ALA A 113 -4.66 24.93 -1.81
C ALA A 113 -4.00 26.28 -1.53
N GLY A 114 -4.02 27.17 -2.53
CA GLY A 114 -3.57 28.56 -2.36
C GLY A 114 -4.44 29.33 -1.40
#